data_AF-A0A9Q0C9E7-F1
#
_entry.id   AF-A0A9Q0C9E7-F1
#
_cell.length_a   1.000
_cell.length_b   1.000
_cell.length_c   1.000
_cell.angle_alpha   90.00
_cell.angle_beta   90.00
_cell.angle_gamma   90.00
#
_symmetry.space_group_name_H-M   'P 1'
#
loop_
_entity.id
_entity.type
_entity.pdbx_description
1 polymer ?
#
loop_
_entity_poly.entity_id
_entity_poly.type
_entity_poly.pdbx_seq_one_letter_code
_entity_poly.pdbx_strand_id
1 'polypeptide(L)'
;MGIHYNRNDSTYTITAIDNVIEATFTKSGKVAANWVDEILLAHDSRLRYQIVGLDLEWCPDTLYGTRGENPVALIQLCIGRRCLIFQLLFCDFIPDKLRHLLKDARFRFAGVGIKEDADKLVRGYGIEIGNLVDLQDLAAERLEKRAMRQ
;
A
#
# COMPACT_ATOMS: atom_id res chain seq x y z
N MET A 1 3.03 8.51 -21.22
CA MET A 1 2.79 7.44 -20.23
C MET A 1 2.34 6.21 -20.99
N GLY A 2 3.06 5.10 -20.87
CA GLY A 2 2.74 3.85 -21.57
C GLY A 2 2.58 2.73 -20.55
N ILE A 3 1.52 1.93 -20.67
CA ILE A 3 1.29 0.76 -19.81
C ILE A 3 1.53 -0.47 -20.69
N HIS A 4 2.54 -1.27 -20.34
CA HIS A 4 2.89 -2.50 -21.03
C HIS A 4 2.49 -3.70 -20.16
N TYR A 5 1.70 -4.60 -20.74
CA TYR A 5 1.15 -5.75 -20.03
C TYR A 5 1.99 -7.01 -20.28
N ASN A 6 2.41 -7.69 -19.21
CA ASN A 6 2.97 -9.03 -19.31
C ASN A 6 1.93 -10.05 -18.82
N ARG A 7 1.41 -10.84 -19.76
CA ARG A 7 0.21 -11.67 -19.57
C ARG A 7 0.38 -12.86 -18.62
N ASN A 8 1.60 -13.22 -18.26
CA ASN A 8 1.86 -14.48 -17.57
C ASN A 8 1.83 -14.40 -16.03
N ASP A 9 2.06 -13.22 -15.42
CA ASP A 9 2.39 -13.17 -13.98
C ASP A 9 1.54 -12.19 -13.12
N SER A 10 0.44 -11.64 -13.64
CA SER A 10 -0.34 -10.56 -12.96
C SER A 10 0.48 -9.28 -12.68
N THR A 11 1.62 -9.14 -13.36
CA THR A 11 2.53 -8.01 -13.27
C THR A 11 2.39 -7.11 -14.50
N TYR A 12 2.31 -5.82 -14.26
CA TYR A 12 2.13 -4.75 -15.22
C TYR A 12 3.38 -3.87 -15.17
N THR A 13 3.94 -3.52 -16.31
CA THR A 13 5.05 -2.57 -16.39
C THR A 13 4.50 -1.22 -16.82
N ILE A 14 4.53 -0.25 -15.92
CA ILE A 14 4.04 1.11 -16.13
C ILE A 14 5.25 2.01 -16.39
N THR A 15 5.31 2.63 -17.57
CA THR A 15 6.33 3.63 -17.88
C THR A 15 5.76 5.03 -17.68
N ALA A 16 6.31 5.74 -16.69
CA ALA A 16 5.94 7.11 -16.33
C ALA A 16 7.20 7.99 -16.32
N ILE A 17 7.21 9.05 -17.12
CA ILE A 17 8.24 10.11 -17.15
C ILE A 17 9.66 9.49 -17.10
N ASP A 18 9.96 8.64 -18.09
CA ASP A 18 11.22 7.93 -18.29
C ASP A 18 11.64 6.94 -17.20
N ASN A 19 10.77 6.66 -16.24
CA ASN A 19 10.96 5.61 -15.24
C ASN A 19 10.04 4.42 -15.52
N VAL A 20 10.62 3.23 -15.37
CA VAL A 20 9.88 1.96 -15.42
C VAL A 20 9.47 1.60 -14.00
N ILE A 21 8.18 1.61 -13.74
CA ILE A 21 7.56 1.13 -12.50
C ILE A 21 6.97 -0.24 -12.77
N GLU A 22 7.33 -1.22 -11.96
CA GLU A 22 6.74 -2.55 -11.99
C GLU A 22 5.59 -2.62 -10.99
N ALA A 23 4.38 -2.90 -11.45
CA ALA A 23 3.18 -2.96 -10.63
C ALA A 23 2.58 -4.37 -10.69
N THR A 24 2.55 -5.07 -9.56
CA THR A 24 1.83 -6.33 -9.43
C THR A 24 0.39 -6.05 -9.01
N PHE A 25 -0.58 -6.31 -9.90
CA PHE A 25 -2.00 -6.18 -9.59
C PHE A 25 -2.61 -7.57 -9.43
N THR A 26 -3.04 -7.91 -8.22
CA THR A 26 -3.45 -9.28 -7.92
C THR A 26 -4.54 -9.34 -6.86
N LYS A 27 -5.32 -10.42 -6.91
CA LYS A 27 -6.19 -10.88 -5.82
C LYS A 27 -5.68 -12.17 -5.16
N SER A 28 -4.59 -12.75 -5.67
CA SER A 28 -4.04 -13.97 -5.09
C SER A 28 -3.07 -13.62 -3.96
N GLY A 29 -3.37 -14.13 -2.77
CA GLY A 29 -2.52 -14.06 -1.60
C GLY A 29 -1.15 -14.68 -1.86
N LYS A 30 -1.06 -15.75 -2.66
CA LYS A 30 0.24 -16.32 -3.06
C LYS A 30 1.11 -15.31 -3.82
N VAL A 31 0.53 -14.59 -4.77
CA VAL A 31 1.26 -13.57 -5.55
C VAL A 31 1.67 -12.39 -4.65
N ALA A 32 0.77 -11.94 -3.77
CA ALA A 32 1.10 -10.89 -2.80
C ALA A 32 2.21 -11.32 -1.82
N ALA A 33 2.20 -12.58 -1.36
CA ALA A 33 3.25 -13.13 -0.50
C ALA A 33 4.61 -13.17 -1.20
N ASN A 34 4.64 -13.60 -2.47
CA ASN A 34 5.86 -13.60 -3.27
C ASN A 34 6.40 -12.19 -3.49
N TRP A 35 5.52 -11.21 -3.77
CA TRP A 35 5.92 -9.82 -3.88
C TRP A 35 6.61 -9.33 -2.60
N VAL A 36 6.05 -9.66 -1.41
CA VAL A 36 6.68 -9.33 -0.12
C VAL A 36 8.06 -9.99 0.01
N ASP A 37 8.19 -11.27 -0.33
CA ASP A 37 9.49 -11.96 -0.29
C ASP A 37 10.54 -11.27 -1.16
N GLU A 38 10.16 -10.87 -2.37
CA GLU A 38 11.08 -10.17 -3.27
C GLU A 38 11.47 -8.79 -2.74
N ILE A 39 10.55 -8.06 -2.12
CA ILE A 39 10.86 -6.80 -1.42
C ILE A 39 11.85 -7.05 -0.28
N LEU A 40 11.61 -8.05 0.56
CA LEU A 40 12.49 -8.37 1.68
C LEU A 40 13.88 -8.84 1.22
N LEU A 41 13.97 -9.54 0.08
CA LEU A 41 15.24 -9.96 -0.53
C LEU A 41 16.00 -8.79 -1.16
N ALA A 42 15.32 -7.90 -1.88
CA ALA A 42 15.92 -6.75 -2.56
C ALA A 42 16.38 -5.65 -1.59
N HIS A 43 15.78 -5.59 -0.41
CA HIS A 43 16.01 -4.55 0.59
C HIS A 43 16.66 -5.11 1.85
N ASP A 44 17.96 -5.42 1.73
CA ASP A 44 18.83 -5.79 2.85
C ASP A 44 19.13 -4.58 3.75
N SER A 45 19.20 -4.88 5.05
CA SER A 45 19.28 -4.08 6.29
C SER A 45 20.27 -2.90 6.39
N ARG A 46 20.91 -2.46 5.31
CA ARG A 46 21.97 -1.42 5.34
C ARG A 46 21.45 0.02 5.31
N LEU A 47 20.16 0.22 5.06
CA LEU A 47 19.50 1.52 5.16
C LEU A 47 18.73 1.58 6.49
N ARG A 48 18.84 2.68 7.23
CA ARG A 48 18.24 2.82 8.58
C ARG A 48 16.72 2.62 8.60
N TYR A 49 16.02 2.97 7.51
CA TYR A 49 14.58 2.77 7.35
C TYR A 49 14.23 2.65 5.86
N GLN A 50 13.35 1.72 5.52
CA GLN A 50 12.78 1.60 4.18
C GLN A 50 11.44 2.32 4.09
N ILE A 51 11.33 3.29 3.19
CA ILE A 51 10.08 4.05 3.00
C ILE A 51 9.21 3.29 1.99
N VAL A 52 7.96 3.07 2.37
CA VAL A 52 6.92 2.47 1.55
C VAL A 52 5.80 3.49 1.40
N GLY A 53 5.45 3.86 0.17
CA GLY A 53 4.22 4.58 -0.11
C GLY A 53 3.02 3.66 0.15
N LEU A 54 2.03 4.15 0.88
CA LEU A 54 0.80 3.43 1.19
C LEU A 54 -0.40 4.28 0.76
N ASP A 55 -1.37 3.62 0.15
CA ASP A 55 -2.67 4.19 -0.20
C ASP A 55 -3.74 3.09 -0.14
N LEU A 56 -4.97 3.45 0.19
CA LEU A 56 -6.11 2.53 0.26
C LEU A 56 -7.27 3.05 -0.59
N GLU A 57 -7.99 2.14 -1.25
CA GLU A 57 -9.21 2.47 -1.97
C GLU A 57 -10.38 1.66 -1.41
N TRP A 58 -11.55 2.26 -1.30
CA TRP A 58 -12.76 1.63 -0.75
C TRP A 58 -13.85 1.42 -1.81
N CYS A 59 -14.68 0.40 -1.62
CA CYS A 59 -15.81 0.17 -2.50
C CYS A 59 -16.96 1.15 -2.17
N PRO A 60 -17.53 1.89 -3.13
CA PRO A 60 -18.65 2.80 -2.87
C PRO A 60 -19.93 2.09 -2.36
N ASP A 61 -20.65 2.76 -1.45
CA ASP A 61 -21.86 2.27 -0.76
C ASP A 61 -22.96 1.77 -1.71
N THR A 62 -23.02 2.34 -2.92
CA THR A 62 -24.05 2.03 -3.91
C THR A 62 -24.00 0.62 -4.46
N LEU A 63 -22.88 -0.10 -4.28
CA LEU A 63 -22.68 -1.44 -4.84
C LEU A 63 -23.08 -2.57 -3.88
N TYR A 64 -23.12 -2.32 -2.56
CA TYR A 64 -23.38 -3.36 -1.56
C TYR A 64 -24.56 -3.07 -0.63
N GLY A 65 -25.25 -1.94 -0.79
CA GLY A 65 -26.45 -1.62 -0.01
C GLY A 65 -26.21 -1.53 1.50
N THR A 66 -24.95 -1.41 1.91
CA THR A 66 -24.52 -1.34 3.30
C THR A 66 -24.80 0.05 3.85
N ARG A 67 -25.66 0.15 4.87
CA ARG A 67 -25.81 1.39 5.67
C ARG A 67 -24.67 1.53 6.68
N GLY A 68 -23.42 1.44 6.23
CA GLY A 68 -22.23 1.32 7.08
C GLY A 68 -20.98 1.92 6.47
N GLU A 69 -19.81 1.59 7.02
CA GLU A 69 -18.52 2.04 6.48
C GLU A 69 -18.14 1.24 5.23
N ASN A 70 -17.69 1.94 4.18
CA ASN A 70 -17.28 1.34 2.91
C ASN A 70 -16.09 0.38 3.12
N PRO A 71 -16.20 -0.90 2.69
CA PRO A 71 -15.12 -1.85 2.88
C PRO A 71 -13.89 -1.44 2.05
N VAL A 72 -12.69 -1.57 2.64
CA VAL A 72 -11.44 -1.37 1.89
C VAL A 72 -11.37 -2.41 0.78
N ALA A 73 -11.29 -1.94 -0.46
CA ALA A 73 -11.29 -2.73 -1.67
C ALA A 73 -9.87 -3.07 -2.13
N LEU A 74 -8.96 -2.09 -2.09
CA LEU A 74 -7.57 -2.23 -2.50
C LEU A 74 -6.63 -1.72 -1.40
N ILE A 75 -5.46 -2.35 -1.31
CA ILE A 75 -4.27 -1.77 -0.69
C ILE A 75 -3.20 -1.60 -1.76
N GLN A 76 -2.62 -0.40 -1.82
CA GLN A 76 -1.49 -0.07 -2.69
C GLN A 76 -0.24 0.13 -1.84
N LEU A 77 0.82 -0.59 -2.17
CA LEU A 77 2.14 -0.43 -1.57
C LEU A 77 3.15 -0.10 -2.65
N CYS A 78 4.02 0.88 -2.42
CA CYS A 78 5.07 1.25 -3.36
C CYS A 78 6.41 1.38 -2.64
N ILE A 79 7.41 0.63 -3.08
CA ILE A 79 8.78 0.74 -2.59
C ILE A 79 9.76 0.78 -3.76
N GLY A 80 10.57 1.84 -3.81
CA GLY A 80 11.44 2.11 -4.96
C GLY A 80 10.63 2.27 -6.25
N ARG A 81 10.77 1.30 -7.16
CA ARG A 81 10.03 1.25 -8.44
C ARG A 81 9.07 0.06 -8.53
N ARG A 82 8.74 -0.56 -7.39
CA ARG A 82 7.88 -1.75 -7.34
C ARG A 82 6.62 -1.43 -6.55
N CYS A 83 5.47 -1.65 -7.17
CA CYS A 83 4.16 -1.45 -6.58
C CYS A 83 3.44 -2.79 -6.43
N LEU A 84 2.74 -2.97 -5.33
CA LEU A 84 1.70 -3.98 -5.17
C LEU A 84 0.36 -3.26 -5.14
N ILE A 85 -0.58 -3.73 -5.96
CA ILE A 85 -1.99 -3.32 -5.92
C ILE A 85 -2.77 -4.58 -5.60
N PHE A 86 -3.07 -4.79 -4.31
CA PHE A 86 -3.69 -6.00 -3.82
C PHE A 86 -5.19 -5.80 -3.57
N GLN A 87 -6.00 -6.61 -4.26
CA GLN A 87 -7.46 -6.55 -4.19
C GLN A 87 -7.98 -7.23 -2.92
N LEU A 88 -7.88 -6.54 -1.78
CA LEU A 88 -8.30 -7.03 -0.46
C LEU A 88 -9.73 -7.59 -0.45
N LEU A 89 -10.69 -6.87 -1.05
CA LEU A 89 -12.09 -7.29 -1.06
C LEU A 89 -12.35 -8.57 -1.87
N PHE A 90 -11.48 -8.89 -2.83
CA PHE A 90 -11.63 -10.03 -3.73
C PHE A 90 -10.58 -11.11 -3.52
N CYS A 91 -9.76 -11.01 -2.48
CA CYS A 91 -8.65 -11.91 -2.30
C CYS A 91 -9.09 -13.32 -1.87
N ASP A 92 -8.29 -14.32 -2.25
CA ASP A 92 -8.46 -15.70 -1.77
C ASP A 92 -8.08 -15.83 -0.29
N PHE A 93 -7.01 -15.15 0.13
CA PHE A 93 -6.60 -14.95 1.52
C PHE A 93 -5.63 -13.78 1.63
N ILE A 94 -5.51 -13.22 2.83
CA ILE A 94 -4.53 -12.18 3.15
C ILE A 94 -3.27 -12.85 3.71
N PRO A 95 -2.11 -12.76 3.06
CA PRO A 95 -0.91 -13.45 3.52
C PRO A 95 -0.39 -12.90 4.85
N ASP A 96 0.04 -13.79 5.74
CA ASP A 96 0.73 -13.38 6.98
C ASP A 96 1.99 -12.57 6.70
N LYS A 97 2.69 -12.85 5.58
CA LYS A 97 3.86 -12.07 5.15
C LYS A 97 3.53 -10.59 4.95
N LEU A 98 2.38 -10.29 4.34
CA LEU A 98 1.91 -8.92 4.15
C LEU A 98 1.58 -8.28 5.51
N ARG A 99 0.90 -9.01 6.41
CA ARG A 99 0.60 -8.53 7.77
C ARG A 99 1.87 -8.22 8.55
N HIS A 100 2.87 -9.09 8.48
CA HIS A 100 4.17 -8.89 9.13
C HIS A 100 4.94 -7.71 8.55
N LEU A 101 4.96 -7.55 7.21
CA LEU A 101 5.58 -6.39 6.56
C LEU A 101 4.99 -5.08 7.08
N LEU A 102 3.66 -4.97 7.15
CA LEU A 102 2.95 -3.75 7.59
C LEU A 102 3.23 -3.39 9.05
N LYS A 103 3.60 -4.36 9.89
CA LYS A 103 3.98 -4.17 11.30
C LYS A 103 5.48 -4.05 11.54
N ASP A 104 6.30 -4.27 10.52
CA ASP A 104 7.75 -4.33 10.67
C ASP A 104 8.34 -2.92 10.88
N ALA A 105 8.97 -2.72 12.04
CA ALA A 105 9.56 -1.45 12.44
C ALA A 105 10.71 -0.96 11.55
N ARG A 106 11.27 -1.84 10.69
CA ARG A 106 12.27 -1.47 9.67
C ARG A 106 11.68 -0.63 8.54
N PHE A 107 10.36 -0.70 8.34
CA PHE A 107 9.65 0.03 7.31
C PHE A 107 8.92 1.24 7.89
N ARG A 108 8.76 2.29 7.07
CA ARG A 108 7.91 3.46 7.32
C ARG A 108 6.91 3.57 6.21
N PHE A 109 5.63 3.66 6.56
CA PHE A 109 4.52 3.71 5.61
C PHE A 109 4.05 5.15 5.48
N ALA A 110 4.34 5.77 4.35
CA ALA A 110 4.03 7.17 4.08
C ALA A 110 2.80 7.30 3.17
N GLY A 111 1.87 8.17 3.54
CA GLY A 111 0.67 8.49 2.78
C GLY A 111 0.12 9.86 3.17
N VAL A 112 -1.01 10.27 2.59
CA VAL A 112 -1.70 11.54 2.92
C VAL A 112 -3.01 11.21 3.60
N GLY A 113 -3.26 11.73 4.81
CA GLY A 113 -4.46 11.34 5.57
C GLY A 113 -4.40 9.89 6.06
N ILE A 114 -3.19 9.33 6.17
CA ILE A 114 -2.94 7.88 6.25
C ILE A 114 -3.42 7.25 7.56
N LYS A 115 -3.69 8.07 8.58
CA LYS A 115 -4.24 7.61 9.86
C LYS A 115 -5.65 7.04 9.66
N GLU A 116 -6.49 7.70 8.88
CA GLU A 116 -7.86 7.24 8.62
C GLU A 116 -7.85 5.90 7.87
N ASP A 117 -6.93 5.75 6.93
CA ASP A 117 -6.70 4.50 6.18
C ASP A 117 -6.29 3.35 7.08
N ALA A 118 -5.32 3.58 7.97
CA ALA A 118 -4.88 2.58 8.92
C ALA A 118 -6.00 2.14 9.86
N ASP A 119 -6.79 3.10 10.37
CA ASP A 119 -7.92 2.84 11.23
C ASP A 119 -8.99 1.98 10.50
N LYS A 120 -9.26 2.26 9.22
CA LYS A 120 -10.16 1.43 8.38
C LYS A 120 -9.61 0.02 8.17
N LEU A 121 -8.31 -0.12 7.94
CA LEU A 121 -7.68 -1.42 7.71
C LEU A 121 -7.72 -2.30 8.97
N VAL A 122 -7.55 -1.70 10.16
CA VAL A 122 -7.72 -2.38 11.45
C VAL A 122 -9.17 -2.84 11.61
N ARG A 123 -10.16 -1.96 11.40
CA ARG A 123 -11.58 -2.31 11.54
C ARG A 123 -12.04 -3.39 10.55
N GLY A 124 -11.63 -3.27 9.29
CA GLY A 124 -12.08 -4.17 8.22
C GLY A 124 -11.38 -5.53 8.20
N TYR A 125 -10.10 -5.57 8.55
CA TYR A 125 -9.26 -6.76 8.31
C TYR A 125 -8.36 -7.16 9.50
N GLY A 126 -8.42 -6.42 10.62
CA GLY A 126 -7.55 -6.65 11.78
C GLY A 126 -6.06 -6.47 11.47
N ILE A 127 -5.73 -5.66 10.45
CA ILE A 127 -4.35 -5.39 10.05
C ILE A 127 -3.95 -4.05 10.62
N GLU A 128 -2.98 -4.06 11.52
CA GLU A 128 -2.35 -2.84 12.04
C GLU A 128 -1.12 -2.50 11.20
N ILE A 129 -0.85 -1.21 11.08
CA ILE A 129 0.34 -0.68 10.43
C ILE A 129 1.21 -0.03 11.51
N GLY A 130 2.47 -0.46 11.61
CA GLY A 130 3.31 -0.14 12.77
C GLY A 130 3.88 1.28 12.77
N ASN A 131 4.34 1.78 11.62
CA ASN A 131 5.17 2.98 11.54
C ASN A 131 4.68 3.92 10.43
N LEU A 132 3.56 4.59 10.70
CA LEU A 132 2.91 5.51 9.78
C LEU A 132 3.59 6.88 9.76
N VAL A 133 3.65 7.49 8.58
CA VAL A 133 4.13 8.85 8.36
C VAL A 133 3.10 9.59 7.51
N ASP A 134 2.37 10.51 8.13
CA ASP A 134 1.48 11.39 7.38
C ASP A 134 2.27 12.51 6.69
N LEU A 135 2.24 12.51 5.36
CA LEU A 135 2.95 13.47 4.55
C LEU A 135 2.35 14.88 4.64
N GLN A 136 1.06 15.01 4.96
CA GLN A 136 0.43 16.31 5.18
C GLN A 136 0.97 16.98 6.44
N ASP A 137 1.07 16.21 7.54
CA ASP A 137 1.65 16.71 8.78
C ASP A 137 3.12 17.07 8.61
N LEU A 138 3.88 16.20 7.93
CA LEU A 138 5.30 16.44 7.64
C LEU A 138 5.48 17.69 6.77
N ALA A 139 4.64 17.88 5.75
CA ALA A 139 4.66 19.07 4.91
C ALA A 139 4.29 20.34 5.70
N ALA A 140 3.27 20.27 6.56
CA ALA A 140 2.86 21.39 7.41
C ALA A 140 3.97 21.81 8.39
N GLU A 141 4.70 20.85 8.96
CA GLU A 141 5.87 21.10 9.78
C GLU A 141 7.01 21.75 8.98
N ARG A 142 7.39 21.16 7.84
CA ARG A 142 8.52 21.62 7.02
C ARG A 142 8.29 22.98 6.36
N LEU A 143 7.04 23.31 6.04
CA LEU A 143 6.67 24.58 5.42
C LEU A 143 6.22 25.64 6.43
N GLU A 144 6.29 25.35 7.73
CA GLU A 144 5.80 26.21 8.84
C GLU A 144 4.31 26.60 8.72
N LYS A 145 3.55 25.87 7.91
CA LYS A 145 2.14 26.13 7.63
C LYS A 145 1.25 25.29 8.55
N ARG A 146 1.20 25.69 9.82
CA ARG A 146 0.44 25.00 10.89
C ARG A 146 -1.04 24.79 10.57
N ALA A 147 -1.64 25.64 9.73
CA ALA A 147 -3.05 25.54 9.30
C ALA A 147 -3.37 24.31 8.43
N MET A 148 -2.36 23.53 8.00
CA MET A 148 -2.54 22.34 7.17
C MET A 148 -2.46 21.02 7.95
N ARG A 149 -2.24 21.06 9.27
CA ARG A 149 -2.25 19.85 10.12
C ARG A 149 -3.68 19.36 10.33
N GLN A 150 -3.88 18.05 10.35
CA GLN A 150 -5.19 17.43 10.66
C GLN A 150 -5.37 17.21 12.16
#